data_AF-A0A9N8P403-F1
#
_entry.id   AF-A0A9N8P403-F1
#
_cell.length_a   1.000
_cell.length_b   1.000
_cell.length_c   1.000
_cell.angle_alpha   90.00
_cell.angle_beta   90.00
_cell.angle_gamma   90.00
#
_symmetry.space_group_name_H-M   'P 1'
#
loop_
_entity.id
_entity.type
_entity.pdbx_description
1 polymer ?
#
loop_
_entity_poly.entity_id
_entity_poly.type
_entity_poly.pdbx_seq_one_letter_code
_entity_poly.pdbx_strand_id
1 'polypeptide(L)'
;MLISKVLKIVVFAVFDLFVFVFCGIYMMGYDDFYNESQGEYFSFSSMKTEYKIVWCFYNFWIFLNCLFLIYIIYKVYKKLALK
;
A
#
# COMPACT_ATOMS: atom_id res chain seq x y z
N MET A 1 24.42 11.90 -12.82
CA MET A 1 23.97 11.20 -14.05
C MET A 1 22.46 10.92 -13.98
N LEU A 2 21.71 11.30 -15.01
CA LEU A 2 20.26 11.09 -15.16
C LEU A 2 19.85 9.63 -14.91
N ILE A 3 20.67 8.68 -15.36
CA ILE A 3 20.49 7.22 -15.23
C ILE A 3 20.30 6.79 -13.77
N SER A 4 21.08 7.34 -12.84
CA SER A 4 20.95 7.01 -11.41
C SER A 4 19.63 7.50 -10.80
N LYS A 5 19.05 8.59 -11.32
CA LYS A 5 17.75 9.11 -10.86
C LYS A 5 16.60 8.25 -11.39
N VAL A 6 16.64 7.90 -12.67
CA VAL A 6 15.62 7.04 -13.30
C VAL A 6 15.62 5.66 -12.64
N LEU A 7 16.80 5.06 -12.42
CA LEU A 7 16.91 3.76 -11.75
C LEU A 7 16.29 3.77 -10.35
N LYS A 8 16.51 4.83 -9.55
CA LYS A 8 15.90 4.96 -8.22
C LYS A 8 14.38 4.99 -8.28
N ILE A 9 13.80 5.69 -9.25
CA ILE A 9 12.34 5.75 -9.42
C ILE A 9 11.80 4.37 -9.79
N VAL A 10 12.45 3.68 -10.73
CA VAL A 10 12.06 2.33 -11.15
C VAL A 10 12.12 1.35 -9.98
N VAL A 11 13.23 1.33 -9.25
CA VAL A 11 13.39 0.44 -8.07
C VAL A 11 12.33 0.75 -7.01
N PHE A 12 12.05 2.03 -6.75
CA PHE A 12 11.01 2.42 -5.82
C PHE A 12 9.63 1.94 -6.26
N ALA A 13 9.28 2.09 -7.54
CA ALA A 13 8.01 1.63 -8.09
C ALA A 13 7.87 0.10 -8.04
N VAL A 14 8.94 -0.64 -8.37
CA VAL A 14 8.95 -2.11 -8.26
C VAL A 14 8.78 -2.56 -6.82
N PHE A 15 9.46 -1.89 -5.88
CA PHE A 15 9.31 -2.18 -4.46
C PHE A 15 7.89 -1.90 -3.96
N ASP A 16 7.29 -0.78 -4.37
CA ASP A 16 5.90 -0.44 -4.02
C ASP A 16 4.91 -1.51 -4.53
N LEU A 17 5.03 -1.93 -5.79
CA LEU A 17 4.23 -3.01 -6.34
C LEU A 17 4.46 -4.33 -5.60
N PHE A 18 5.71 -4.64 -5.23
CA PHE A 18 6.03 -5.83 -4.45
C PHE A 18 5.33 -5.83 -3.08
N VAL A 19 5.26 -4.68 -2.40
CA VAL A 19 4.52 -4.56 -1.13
C VAL A 19 3.04 -4.89 -1.32
N PHE A 20 2.40 -4.36 -2.37
CA PHE A 20 0.99 -4.66 -2.65
C PHE A 20 0.76 -6.13 -2.99
N VAL A 21 1.63 -6.73 -3.81
CA VAL A 21 1.58 -8.16 -4.14
C VAL A 21 1.75 -9.02 -2.89
N PHE A 22 2.72 -8.69 -2.03
CA PHE A 22 2.94 -9.39 -0.77
C PHE A 22 1.71 -9.34 0.14
N CYS A 23 1.16 -8.15 0.38
CA CYS A 23 -0.04 -7.98 1.21
C CYS A 23 -1.23 -8.74 0.61
N GLY A 24 -1.43 -8.66 -0.71
CA GLY A 24 -2.51 -9.36 -1.40
C GLY A 24 -2.41 -10.88 -1.27
N ILE A 25 -1.25 -11.46 -1.56
CA ILE A 25 -1.01 -12.91 -1.43
C ILE A 25 -1.22 -13.35 0.02
N TYR A 26 -0.75 -12.58 1.00
CA TYR A 26 -0.93 -12.94 2.40
C TYR A 26 -2.41 -12.91 2.82
N MET A 27 -3.16 -11.92 2.34
CA MET A 27 -4.60 -11.81 2.63
C MET A 27 -5.44 -12.86 1.88
N MET A 28 -4.98 -13.43 0.77
CA MET A 28 -5.65 -14.62 0.18
C MET A 28 -5.70 -15.79 1.17
N GLY A 29 -4.69 -15.93 2.03
CA GLY A 29 -4.75 -16.93 3.11
C GLY A 29 -5.86 -16.63 4.13
N TYR A 30 -6.18 -15.37 4.39
CA TYR A 30 -7.36 -15.05 5.21
C TYR A 30 -8.65 -15.49 4.51
N ASP A 31 -8.76 -15.25 3.21
CA ASP A 31 -9.94 -15.62 2.42
C ASP A 31 -10.13 -17.15 2.36
N ASP A 32 -9.05 -17.90 2.09
CA ASP A 32 -9.08 -19.37 2.00
C ASP A 32 -9.43 -20.06 3.33
N PHE A 33 -9.04 -19.44 4.46
CA PHE A 33 -9.26 -19.99 5.80
C PHE A 33 -10.31 -19.23 6.61
N TYR A 34 -11.13 -18.39 5.97
CA TYR A 34 -12.17 -17.64 6.63
C TYR A 34 -13.22 -18.57 7.25
N ASN A 35 -13.72 -18.19 8.42
CA ASN A 35 -14.77 -18.93 9.11
C ASN A 35 -15.81 -17.96 9.65
N GLU A 36 -17.06 -18.12 9.21
CA GLU A 36 -18.20 -17.29 9.60
C GLU A 36 -18.42 -17.22 11.12
N SER A 37 -18.06 -18.28 11.85
CA SER A 37 -18.17 -18.30 13.32
C SER A 37 -17.23 -17.30 14.02
N GLN A 38 -16.18 -16.82 13.34
CA GLN A 38 -15.22 -15.86 13.89
C GLN A 38 -15.68 -14.41 13.72
N GLY A 39 -16.83 -14.18 13.07
CA GLY A 39 -17.41 -12.86 12.83
C GLY A 39 -17.52 -12.55 11.35
N GLU A 40 -18.05 -11.37 11.04
CA GLU A 40 -18.32 -10.94 9.66
C GLU A 40 -17.05 -10.92 8.81
N TYR A 41 -17.17 -11.32 7.55
CA TYR A 41 -16.08 -11.30 6.58
C TYR A 41 -15.53 -9.88 6.43
N PHE A 42 -14.21 -9.74 6.30
CA PHE A 42 -13.50 -8.45 6.33
C PHE A 42 -13.66 -7.61 7.61
N SER A 43 -14.36 -8.10 8.63
CA SER A 43 -14.36 -7.43 9.93
C SER A 43 -13.00 -7.61 10.61
N PHE A 44 -12.56 -6.56 11.31
CA PHE A 44 -11.35 -6.66 12.11
C PHE A 44 -11.49 -7.76 13.18
N SER A 45 -12.69 -8.05 13.69
CA SER A 45 -12.91 -9.12 14.67
C SER A 45 -12.65 -10.52 14.13
N SER A 46 -12.97 -10.80 12.86
CA SER A 46 -12.84 -12.14 12.27
C SER A 46 -11.43 -12.48 11.81
N MET A 47 -10.53 -11.49 11.76
CA MET A 47 -9.14 -11.71 11.40
C MET A 47 -8.30 -12.20 12.57
N LYS A 48 -7.47 -13.21 12.32
CA LYS A 48 -6.35 -13.56 13.20
C LYS A 48 -5.37 -12.39 13.31
N THR A 49 -4.57 -12.37 14.38
CA THR A 49 -3.58 -11.30 14.64
C THR A 49 -2.63 -11.09 13.47
N GLU A 50 -2.22 -12.16 12.80
CA GLU A 50 -1.32 -12.09 11.65
C GLU A 50 -1.94 -11.33 10.45
N TYR A 51 -3.19 -11.64 10.10
CA TYR A 51 -3.93 -10.93 9.05
C TYR A 51 -4.24 -9.49 9.43
N LYS A 52 -4.53 -9.21 10.71
CA LYS A 52 -4.72 -7.84 11.21
C LYS A 52 -3.48 -6.98 10.99
N ILE A 53 -2.31 -7.51 11.30
CA ILE A 53 -1.05 -6.78 11.12
C ILE A 53 -0.85 -6.44 9.64
N VAL A 54 -1.04 -7.42 8.75
CA VAL A 54 -0.88 -7.21 7.31
C VAL A 54 -1.93 -6.25 6.75
N TRP A 55 -3.19 -6.38 7.18
CA TRP A 55 -4.26 -5.48 6.77
C TRP A 55 -4.02 -4.04 7.25
N CYS A 56 -3.59 -3.84 8.50
CA CYS A 56 -3.21 -2.53 9.02
C CYS A 56 -2.02 -1.94 8.24
N PHE A 57 -1.00 -2.75 7.97
CA PHE A 57 0.16 -2.34 7.19
C PHE A 57 -0.22 -1.95 5.76
N TYR A 58 -1.07 -2.73 5.09
CA TYR A 58 -1.59 -2.43 3.76
C TYR A 58 -2.32 -1.08 3.72
N ASN A 59 -3.22 -0.84 4.67
CA ASN A 59 -3.94 0.44 4.75
C ASN A 59 -3.00 1.62 5.03
N PHE A 60 -2.04 1.42 5.94
CA PHE A 60 -0.99 2.42 6.19
C PHE A 60 -0.15 2.71 4.94
N TRP A 61 0.17 1.68 4.16
CA TRP A 61 0.92 1.81 2.91
C TRP A 61 0.15 2.62 1.86
N ILE A 62 -1.15 2.38 1.71
CA ILE A 62 -2.04 3.19 0.86
C ILE A 62 -2.03 4.64 1.32
N PHE A 63 -2.16 4.88 2.63
CA PHE A 63 -2.15 6.23 3.19
C PHE A 63 -0.84 6.97 2.85
N LEU A 64 0.31 6.32 2.98
CA LEU A 64 1.60 6.90 2.57
C LEU A 64 1.65 7.21 1.07
N ASN A 65 1.13 6.32 0.23
CA ASN A 65 1.04 6.55 -1.21
C ASN A 65 0.14 7.76 -1.55
N CYS A 66 -0.99 7.91 -0.88
CA CYS A 66 -1.86 9.08 -1.02
C CYS A 66 -1.15 10.38 -0.62
N LEU A 67 -0.43 10.39 0.51
CA LEU A 67 0.36 11.55 0.93
C LEU A 67 1.46 11.90 -0.08
N PHE A 68 2.15 10.88 -0.61
CA PHE A 68 3.17 11.07 -1.63
C PHE A 68 2.58 11.66 -2.93
N LEU A 69 1.41 11.16 -3.36
CA LEU A 69 0.71 11.68 -4.52
C LEU A 69 0.29 13.15 -4.33
N ILE A 70 -0.29 13.49 -3.17
CA ILE A 70 -0.66 14.87 -2.82
C ILE A 70 0.58 15.78 -2.85
N TYR A 71 1.70 15.32 -2.30
CA TYR A 71 2.96 16.06 -2.34
C TYR A 71 3.45 16.32 -3.77
N ILE A 72 3.40 15.30 -4.65
CA ILE A 72 3.76 15.45 -6.07
C ILE A 72 2.85 16.48 -6.74
N ILE A 73 1.53 16.36 -6.56
CA ILE A 73 0.54 17.28 -7.14
C ILE A 73 0.81 18.72 -6.67
N TYR A 74 1.00 18.93 -5.36
CA TYR A 74 1.31 20.24 -4.80
C TYR A 74 2.60 20.83 -5.41
N LYS A 75 3.65 20.01 -5.54
CA LYS A 75 4.92 20.45 -6.13
C LYS A 75 4.78 20.84 -7.60
N VAL A 76 4.01 20.07 -8.38
CA VAL A 76 3.70 20.38 -9.77
C VAL A 76 2.88 21.67 -9.86
N TYR A 77 1.82 21.81 -9.06
CA TYR A 77 0.99 23.00 -8.99
C TYR A 77 1.82 24.24 -8.68
N LYS A 78 2.66 24.20 -7.63
CA LYS A 78 3.54 25.32 -7.26
C LYS A 78 4.45 25.73 -8.42
N LYS A 79 5.02 24.77 -9.15
CA LYS A 79 5.92 25.06 -10.27
C LYS A 79 5.19 25.66 -11.48
N LEU A 80 3.94 25.28 -11.71
CA LEU A 80 3.17 25.73 -12.87
C LEU A 80 2.40 27.04 -12.61
N ALA A 81 1.78 27.18 -11.44
CA ALA A 81 0.87 28.27 -11.12
C ALA A 81 1.53 29.44 -10.38
N LEU A 82 2.59 29.20 -9.59
CA LEU A 82 3.25 30.20 -8.74
C LEU A 82 4.66 30.56 -9.25
N LYS A 83 4.81 30.65 -10.58
CA LYS A 83 6.07 30.85 -11.32
C LYS A 83 7.17 31.57 -10.53
#